data_AF-A0A7C3A3V3-F1
#
_entry.id   AF-A0A7C3A3V3-F1
#
_cell.length_a   1.000
_cell.length_b   1.000
_cell.length_c   1.000
_cell.angle_alpha   90.00
_cell.angle_beta   90.00
_cell.angle_gamma   90.00
#
_symmetry.space_group_name_H-M   'P 1'
#
loop_
_entity.id
_entity.type
_entity.pdbx_description
1 polymer ?
#
loop_
_entity_poly.entity_id
_entity_poly.type
_entity_poly.pdbx_seq_one_letter_code
_entity_poly.pdbx_strand_id
1 'polypeptide(L)'
;MEKLEEFKTKIAMCNLCAWCRVTCPVYSLTRWESDSPRGKMTLLRGIVYNLLEPTPEVIEKIYSCTSCALCNINCDAEIDPLDVFLAARKAFAEKGIGPPPPNRKLDARIERYKNPYAGTQDERFQWLDVALPGKA
;
A
#
# COMPACT_ATOMS: atom_id res chain seq x y z
N MET A 1 9.88 9.74 6.60
CA MET A 1 10.92 9.27 5.66
C MET A 1 11.96 8.43 6.37
N GLU A 2 12.33 8.76 7.61
CA GLU A 2 13.25 7.99 8.46
C GLU A 2 13.05 6.45 8.39
N LYS A 3 11.81 5.95 8.55
CA LYS A 3 11.51 4.52 8.43
C LYS A 3 11.73 3.92 7.03
N LEU A 4 11.57 4.70 5.96
CA LEU A 4 11.85 4.20 4.60
C LEU A 4 13.37 4.08 4.38
N GLU A 5 14.16 4.87 5.10
CA GLU A 5 15.62 4.84 5.03
C GLU A 5 16.20 3.53 5.60
N GLU A 6 15.52 2.91 6.57
CA GLU A 6 15.86 1.55 7.07
C GLU A 6 15.86 0.51 5.95
N PHE A 7 15.06 0.72 4.89
CA PHE A 7 14.96 -0.18 3.75
C PHE A 7 15.91 0.20 2.60
N LYS A 8 16.76 1.22 2.74
CA LYS A 8 17.65 1.71 1.68
C LYS A 8 18.51 0.61 1.08
N THR A 9 19.07 -0.28 1.90
CA THR A 9 19.87 -1.42 1.43
C THR A 9 19.03 -2.39 0.59
N LYS A 10 17.85 -2.81 1.08
CA LYS A 10 16.94 -3.68 0.33
C LYS A 10 16.51 -3.03 -1.01
N ILE A 11 16.28 -1.72 -1.00
CA ILE A 11 16.00 -0.93 -2.20
C ILE A 11 17.17 -0.94 -3.18
N ALA A 12 18.39 -0.76 -2.71
CA ALA A 12 19.61 -0.77 -3.52
C ALA A 12 19.95 -2.17 -4.07
N MET A 13 19.55 -3.23 -3.38
CA MET A 13 19.78 -4.62 -3.81
C MET A 13 18.86 -5.09 -4.95
N CYS A 14 17.75 -4.40 -5.22
CA CYS A 14 16.92 -4.74 -6.38
C CYS A 14 17.72 -4.63 -7.69
N ASN A 15 17.86 -5.74 -8.42
CA ASN A 15 18.63 -5.85 -9.66
C ASN A 15 17.76 -5.78 -10.94
N LEU A 16 16.46 -5.47 -10.80
CA LEU A 16 15.51 -5.33 -11.92
C LEU A 16 15.28 -6.59 -12.77
N CYS A 17 15.56 -7.79 -12.25
CA CYS A 17 15.44 -9.09 -12.93
C CYS A 17 14.04 -9.45 -13.47
N ALA A 18 12.99 -8.76 -13.03
CA ALA A 18 11.61 -8.90 -13.49
C ALA A 18 10.86 -10.20 -13.13
N TRP A 19 11.37 -11.07 -12.24
CA TRP A 19 10.57 -12.18 -11.71
C TRP A 19 9.26 -11.72 -11.06
N CYS A 20 9.34 -10.68 -10.24
CA CYS A 20 8.17 -10.08 -9.60
C CYS A 20 7.15 -9.50 -10.59
N ARG A 21 7.55 -9.19 -11.84
CA ARG A 21 6.66 -8.67 -12.90
C ARG A 21 5.70 -9.75 -13.40
N VAL A 22 6.18 -10.99 -13.51
CA VAL A 22 5.41 -12.13 -14.04
C VAL A 22 4.22 -12.47 -13.15
N THR A 23 4.41 -12.39 -11.83
CA THR A 23 3.41 -12.78 -10.84
C THR A 23 2.49 -11.63 -10.39
N CYS A 24 2.85 -10.37 -10.65
CA CYS A 24 2.10 -9.23 -10.13
C CYS A 24 0.75 -9.04 -10.85
N PRO A 25 -0.40 -9.12 -10.14
CA PRO A 25 -1.72 -8.99 -10.76
C PRO A 25 -2.02 -7.55 -11.22
N VAL A 26 -1.44 -6.55 -10.56
CA VAL A 26 -1.60 -5.14 -10.98
C VAL A 26 -0.90 -4.91 -12.31
N TYR A 27 0.33 -5.43 -12.45
CA TYR A 27 1.09 -5.30 -13.68
C TYR A 27 0.49 -6.10 -14.83
N SER A 28 -0.05 -7.30 -14.57
CA SER A 28 -0.66 -8.13 -15.62
C SER A 28 -1.84 -7.44 -16.29
N LEU A 29 -2.58 -6.62 -15.54
CA LEU A 29 -3.68 -5.80 -16.04
C LEU A 29 -3.19 -4.49 -16.68
N THR A 30 -2.37 -3.72 -15.95
CA THR A 30 -2.00 -2.34 -16.35
C THR A 30 -0.91 -2.27 -17.41
N ARG A 31 0.02 -3.23 -17.42
CA ARG A 31 1.22 -3.31 -18.28
C ARG A 31 2.19 -2.12 -18.20
N TRP A 32 1.93 -1.15 -17.35
CA TRP A 32 2.82 -0.03 -17.05
C TRP A 32 3.93 -0.45 -16.08
N GLU A 33 5.19 -0.19 -16.43
CA GLU A 33 6.31 -0.66 -15.60
C GLU A 33 6.31 -0.05 -14.21
N SER A 34 5.85 1.19 -14.05
CA SER A 34 5.71 1.85 -12.74
C SER A 34 4.70 1.16 -11.81
N ASP A 35 3.81 0.33 -12.35
CA ASP A 35 2.89 -0.50 -11.57
C ASP A 35 3.46 -1.88 -11.22
N SER A 36 4.59 -2.29 -11.81
CA SER A 36 5.26 -3.53 -11.42
C SER A 36 5.95 -3.39 -10.05
N PRO A 37 6.22 -4.50 -9.32
CA PRO A 37 6.95 -4.41 -8.06
C PRO A 37 8.36 -3.82 -8.25
N ARG A 38 9.10 -4.22 -9.28
CA ARG A 38 10.44 -3.64 -9.55
C ARG A 38 10.39 -2.16 -9.98
N GLY A 39 9.34 -1.75 -10.68
CA GLY A 39 9.13 -0.34 -11.03
C GLY A 39 8.89 0.49 -9.78
N LYS A 40 8.07 -0.01 -8.84
CA LYS A 40 7.89 0.60 -7.52
C LYS A 40 9.20 0.66 -6.73
N MET A 41 10.02 -0.38 -6.75
CA MET A 41 11.36 -0.35 -6.14
C MET A 41 12.24 0.75 -6.76
N THR A 42 12.13 0.98 -8.07
CA THR A 42 12.87 2.04 -8.77
C THR A 42 12.39 3.43 -8.38
N LEU A 43 11.07 3.63 -8.29
CA LEU A 43 10.48 4.89 -7.80
C LEU A 43 10.95 5.19 -6.37
N LEU A 44 10.89 4.19 -5.48
CA LEU A 44 11.34 4.34 -4.09
C LEU A 44 12.85 4.55 -4.00
N ARG A 45 13.65 3.95 -4.89
CA ARG A 45 15.07 4.27 -5.03
C ARG A 45 15.26 5.74 -5.38
N GLY A 46 14.55 6.25 -6.38
CA GLY A 46 14.60 7.68 -6.73
C GLY A 46 14.31 8.58 -5.53
N ILE A 47 13.28 8.26 -4.75
CA ILE A 47 12.89 9.03 -3.57
C ILE A 47 13.98 8.97 -2.48
N VAL A 48 14.46 7.77 -2.12
CA VAL A 48 15.45 7.57 -1.05
C VAL A 48 16.81 8.21 -1.37
N TYR A 49 17.17 8.29 -2.65
CA TYR A 49 18.39 8.95 -3.09
C TYR A 49 18.19 10.44 -3.45
N ASN A 50 17.04 11.03 -3.11
CA ASN A 50 16.68 12.43 -3.41
C ASN A 50 16.81 12.79 -4.90
N LEU A 51 16.52 11.84 -5.79
CA LEU A 51 16.51 12.02 -7.24
C LEU A 51 15.08 12.18 -7.80
N LEU A 52 14.06 11.88 -6.99
CA LEU A 52 12.66 11.92 -7.37
C LEU A 52 11.83 12.42 -6.18
N GLU A 53 11.00 13.43 -6.41
CA GLU A 53 10.02 13.87 -5.42
C GLU A 53 8.81 12.92 -5.40
N PRO A 54 8.20 12.65 -4.22
CA PRO A 54 7.01 11.82 -4.10
C PRO A 54 5.76 12.60 -4.54
N THR A 55 5.61 12.82 -5.85
CA THR A 55 4.42 13.47 -6.43
C THR A 55 3.16 12.63 -6.21
N PRO A 56 1.94 13.21 -6.34
CA PRO A 56 0.69 12.45 -6.23
C PRO A 56 0.62 11.21 -7.11
N GLU A 57 1.14 11.28 -8.34
CA GLU A 57 1.18 10.17 -9.30
C GLU A 57 2.12 9.07 -8.82
N VAL A 58 3.31 9.42 -8.30
CA VAL A 58 4.26 8.44 -7.74
C VAL A 58 3.66 7.75 -6.52
N ILE A 59 3.02 8.52 -5.63
CA ILE A 59 2.33 8.00 -4.46
C ILE A 59 1.23 7.03 -4.91
N GLU A 60 0.40 7.40 -5.88
CA GLU A 60 -0.65 6.53 -6.41
C GLU A 60 -0.09 5.20 -6.94
N LYS A 61 1.05 5.22 -7.64
CA LYS A 61 1.73 3.98 -8.04
C LYS A 61 2.08 3.11 -6.84
N ILE A 62 2.65 3.64 -5.77
CA ILE A 62 2.95 2.84 -4.56
C ILE A 62 1.65 2.29 -3.91
N TYR A 63 0.58 3.08 -3.89
CA TYR A 63 -0.72 2.67 -3.35
C TYR A 63 -1.50 1.70 -4.26
N SER A 64 -1.16 1.57 -5.55
CA SER A 64 -1.79 0.61 -6.47
C SER A 64 -1.48 -0.86 -6.13
N CYS A 65 -0.44 -1.12 -5.33
CA CYS A 65 -0.13 -2.48 -4.87
C CYS A 65 -1.26 -3.07 -4.00
N THR A 66 -1.69 -4.30 -4.30
CA THR A 66 -2.76 -5.00 -3.57
C THR A 66 -2.29 -5.70 -2.30
N SER A 67 -1.00 -5.62 -1.97
CA SER A 67 -0.39 -6.26 -0.80
C SER A 67 -0.50 -7.79 -0.76
N CYS A 68 -0.62 -8.47 -1.91
CA CYS A 68 -0.74 -9.93 -1.99
C CYS A 68 0.57 -10.72 -1.74
N ALA A 69 1.70 -10.05 -1.51
CA ALA A 69 3.01 -10.65 -1.21
C ALA A 69 3.65 -11.58 -2.26
N LEU A 70 3.02 -11.82 -3.42
CA LEU A 70 3.58 -12.65 -4.49
C LEU A 70 4.99 -12.23 -4.94
N CYS A 71 5.28 -10.92 -4.91
CA CYS A 71 6.61 -10.41 -5.22
C CYS A 71 7.69 -10.84 -4.23
N ASN A 72 7.37 -11.12 -2.96
CA ASN A 72 8.33 -11.59 -1.97
C ASN A 72 8.70 -13.05 -2.27
N ILE A 73 7.69 -13.88 -2.54
CA ILE A 73 7.86 -15.31 -2.85
C ILE A 73 8.75 -15.50 -4.09
N ASN A 74 8.62 -14.64 -5.10
CA ASN A 74 9.33 -14.77 -6.38
C ASN A 74 10.61 -13.91 -6.43
N CYS A 75 11.10 -13.38 -5.31
CA CYS A 75 12.29 -12.54 -5.30
C CYS A 75 13.54 -13.33 -4.94
N ASP A 76 14.35 -13.68 -5.94
CA ASP A 76 15.64 -14.35 -5.75
C ASP A 76 16.65 -13.53 -4.90
N ALA A 77 16.45 -12.21 -4.81
CA ALA A 77 17.32 -11.35 -4.00
C ALA A 77 16.91 -11.30 -2.53
N GLU A 78 15.80 -11.94 -2.14
CA GLU A 78 15.33 -12.04 -0.74
C GLU A 78 15.17 -10.66 -0.04
N ILE A 79 14.70 -9.65 -0.78
CA ILE A 79 14.55 -8.26 -0.32
C ILE A 79 13.12 -7.87 0.08
N ASP A 80 12.19 -8.81 0.16
CA ASP A 80 10.79 -8.61 0.59
C ASP A 80 10.13 -7.31 0.07
N PRO A 81 9.91 -7.14 -1.25
CA PRO A 81 9.42 -5.88 -1.80
C PRO A 81 8.14 -5.34 -1.14
N LEU A 82 7.25 -6.21 -0.66
CA LEU A 82 6.03 -5.78 0.05
C LEU A 82 6.35 -4.95 1.30
N ASP A 83 7.34 -5.34 2.10
CA ASP A 83 7.67 -4.65 3.34
C ASP A 83 8.17 -3.24 3.05
N VAL A 84 8.97 -3.11 1.99
CA VAL A 84 9.42 -1.81 1.46
C VAL A 84 8.22 -0.95 1.06
N PHE A 85 7.23 -1.51 0.36
CA PHE A 85 6.05 -0.76 -0.06
C PHE A 85 5.17 -0.33 1.13
N LEU A 86 5.03 -1.19 2.14
CA LEU A 86 4.30 -0.86 3.36
C LEU A 86 5.03 0.23 4.16
N ALA A 87 6.36 0.15 4.27
CA ALA A 87 7.19 1.19 4.88
C ALA A 87 7.04 2.54 4.16
N ALA A 88 7.03 2.53 2.82
CA ALA A 88 6.78 3.73 2.03
C ALA A 88 5.39 4.32 2.28
N ARG A 89 4.33 3.51 2.27
CA ARG A 89 2.96 3.97 2.59
C ARG A 89 2.87 4.59 3.98
N LYS A 90 3.52 3.97 4.96
CA LYS A 90 3.60 4.52 6.33
C LYS A 90 4.30 5.88 6.33
N ALA A 91 5.46 5.99 5.67
CA ALA A 91 6.21 7.24 5.59
C ALA A 91 5.42 8.36 4.87
N PHE A 92 4.62 8.02 3.85
CA PHE A 92 3.75 8.97 3.15
C PHE A 92 2.57 9.42 4.01
N ALA A 93 1.97 8.51 4.78
CA ALA A 93 0.91 8.84 5.74
C ALA A 93 1.42 9.73 6.88
N GLU A 94 2.58 9.40 7.48
CA GLU A 94 3.22 10.21 8.52
C GLU A 94 3.55 11.64 8.03
N LYS A 95 3.77 11.83 6.72
CA LYS A 95 4.00 13.14 6.09
C LYS A 95 2.72 13.86 5.62
N GLY A 96 1.54 13.23 5.72
CA GLY A 96 0.27 13.80 5.24
C GLY A 96 0.15 13.89 3.71
N ILE A 97 1.04 13.24 2.95
CA ILE A 97 1.01 13.21 1.47
C ILE A 97 0.28 11.96 0.93
N GLY A 98 0.19 10.92 1.76
CA GLY A 98 -0.65 9.74 1.53
C GLY A 98 -1.68 9.53 2.65
N PRO A 99 -2.64 8.62 2.48
CA PRO A 99 -2.94 7.87 1.27
C PRO A 99 -3.62 8.74 0.17
N PRO A 100 -3.86 8.21 -1.03
CA PRO A 100 -4.65 8.89 -2.06
C PRO A 100 -6.04 9.32 -1.56
N PRO A 101 -6.64 10.38 -2.14
CA PRO A 101 -7.89 10.98 -1.64
C PRO A 101 -9.03 10.01 -1.31
N PRO A 102 -9.30 8.94 -2.09
CA PRO A 102 -10.35 7.98 -1.76
C PRO A 102 -10.19 7.31 -0.39
N ASN A 103 -8.95 7.16 0.09
CA ASN A 103 -8.64 6.43 1.31
C ASN A 103 -8.45 7.36 2.54
N ARG A 104 -8.34 8.67 2.34
CA ARG A 104 -8.05 9.66 3.41
C ARG A 104 -9.16 9.84 4.44
N LYS A 105 -10.37 9.29 4.20
CA LYS A 105 -11.51 9.42 5.12
C LYS A 105 -11.69 8.21 6.03
N LEU A 106 -10.86 7.19 5.88
CA LEU A 106 -11.06 5.91 6.55
C LEU A 106 -10.83 6.02 8.07
N ASP A 107 -9.80 6.76 8.46
CA ASP A 107 -9.49 7.14 9.84
C ASP A 107 -10.67 7.83 10.53
N ALA A 108 -11.18 8.93 9.97
CA ALA A 108 -12.29 9.68 10.51
C ALA A 108 -13.57 8.82 10.62
N ARG A 109 -13.79 7.91 9.65
CA ARG A 109 -14.90 6.95 9.71
C ARG A 109 -14.74 5.95 10.84
N ILE A 110 -13.54 5.38 11.00
CA ILE A 110 -13.23 4.43 12.08
C ILE A 110 -13.36 5.13 13.44
N GLU A 111 -12.85 6.35 13.59
CA GLU A 111 -12.95 7.09 14.85
C GLU A 111 -14.40 7.39 15.22
N ARG A 112 -15.19 7.91 14.27
CA ARG A 112 -16.57 8.35 14.47
C ARG A 112 -17.56 7.20 14.59
N TYR A 113 -17.52 6.24 13.68
CA TYR A 113 -18.54 5.18 13.58
C TYR A 113 -18.08 3.85 14.19
N LYS A 114 -16.78 3.73 14.52
CA LYS A 114 -16.15 2.42 14.82
C LYS A 114 -16.40 1.43 13.67
N ASN A 115 -16.42 1.94 12.43
CA ASN A 115 -16.73 1.21 11.22
C ASN A 115 -16.07 1.91 9.99
N PRO A 116 -15.23 1.22 9.20
CA PRO A 116 -14.63 1.79 7.99
C PRO A 116 -15.66 2.15 6.89
N TYR A 117 -16.84 1.53 6.91
CA TYR A 117 -17.93 1.76 5.96
C TYR A 117 -18.92 2.84 6.40
N ALA A 118 -18.67 3.50 7.53
CA ALA A 118 -19.51 4.57 8.09
C ALA A 118 -20.93 4.15 8.52
N GLY A 119 -21.21 2.85 8.64
CA GLY A 119 -22.42 2.36 9.31
C GLY A 119 -22.30 2.48 10.83
N THR A 120 -23.39 2.86 11.48
CA THR A 120 -23.52 2.93 12.93
C THR A 120 -23.42 1.54 13.59
N GLN A 121 -23.30 1.50 14.92
CA GLN A 121 -23.16 0.23 15.63
C GLN A 121 -24.46 -0.57 15.66
N ASP A 122 -25.61 0.09 15.64
CA ASP A 122 -26.92 -0.55 15.68
C ASP A 122 -27.23 -1.25 14.35
N GLU A 123 -26.72 -0.70 13.24
CA GLU A 123 -26.82 -1.31 11.90
C GLU A 123 -26.04 -2.63 11.76
N ARG A 124 -25.14 -2.96 12.69
CA ARG A 124 -24.35 -4.22 12.64
C ARG A 124 -25.20 -5.48 12.71
N PHE A 125 -26.47 -5.35 13.09
CA PHE A 125 -27.42 -6.44 13.26
C PHE A 125 -28.44 -6.53 12.12
N GLN A 126 -28.34 -5.69 11.08
CA GLN A 126 -29.30 -5.68 9.97
C GLN A 126 -29.40 -7.00 9.19
N TRP A 127 -28.41 -7.89 9.32
CA TRP A 127 -28.43 -9.22 8.71
C TRP A 127 -29.15 -10.28 9.55
N LEU A 128 -29.57 -9.96 10.78
CA LEU A 128 -30.32 -10.86 11.64
C LEU A 128 -31.82 -10.76 11.34
N ASP A 129 -32.44 -11.92 11.14
CA ASP A 129 -33.89 -12.06 11.01
C ASP A 129 -34.60 -12.15 12.38
N VAL A 130 -33.86 -11.91 13.47
CA VAL A 130 -34.35 -12.02 14.86
C VAL A 130 -33.98 -10.78 15.66
N ALA A 131 -34.88 -10.37 16.56
CA ALA A 131 -34.62 -9.26 17.47
C ALA A 131 -33.60 -9.66 18.55
N LEU A 132 -32.60 -8.81 18.80
CA LEU A 132 -31.62 -9.03 19.86
C LEU A 132 -32.07 -8.37 21.17
N PRO A 133 -32.11 -9.10 22.30
CA PRO A 133 -32.39 -8.50 23.59
C PRO A 133 -31.36 -7.42 23.94
N GLY A 134 -31.82 -6.21 24.23
CA GLY A 134 -30.96 -5.11 24.71
C GLY A 134 -30.17 -4.37 23.63
N LYS A 135 -30.47 -4.58 22.33
CA LYS A 135 -29.95 -3.75 21.23
C LYS A 135 -31.10 -3.33 20.31
N ALA A 136 -31.38 -2.03 20.28
CA ALA A 136 -32.35 -1.38 19.40
C ALA A 136 -31.63 -0.80 18.18
#